data_AF-A0A6I0DY70-F1
#
_entry.id   AF-A0A6I0DY70-F1
#
_cell.length_a   1.000
_cell.length_b   1.000
_cell.length_c   1.000
_cell.angle_alpha   90.00
_cell.angle_beta   90.00
_cell.angle_gamma   90.00
#
_symmetry.space_group_name_H-M   'P 1'
#
loop_
_entity.id
_entity.type
_entity.pdbx_description
1 polymer ?
#
loop_
_entity_poly.entity_id
_entity_poly.type
_entity_poly.pdbx_seq_one_letter_code
_entity_poly.pdbx_strand_id
1 'polypeptide(L)'
;MKRPDESAINEAFQIYTEAGLRTELLLGFEGVNTGFTGNAIDDIVNICTVHPIREDTMAELLRKDHADPITLDLLLHGKYIKRVRYNNNDFYIRNFAVQ
;
A
#
# COMPACT_ATOMS: atom_id res chain seq x y z
N MET A 1 0.58 25.40 5.94
CA MET A 1 0.77 24.30 6.90
C MET A 1 2.27 24.09 7.09
N LYS A 2 2.78 24.09 8.33
CA LYS A 2 4.20 23.80 8.63
C LYS A 2 4.33 22.28 8.82
N ARG A 3 5.30 21.65 8.15
CA ARG A 3 5.57 20.22 8.37
C ARG A 3 6.14 20.04 9.78
N PRO A 4 5.75 18.99 10.53
CA PRO A 4 6.36 18.67 11.81
C PRO A 4 7.87 18.43 11.62
N ASP A 5 8.67 18.84 12.60
CA ASP A 5 10.07 18.44 12.71
C ASP A 5 10.18 17.13 13.50
N GLU A 6 11.40 16.58 13.58
CA GLU A 6 11.68 15.32 14.25
C GLU A 6 11.31 15.36 15.74
N SER A 7 11.45 16.53 16.38
CA SER A 7 11.10 16.72 17.79
C SER A 7 9.59 16.58 18.01
N ALA A 8 8.78 17.21 17.16
CA ALA A 8 7.33 17.12 17.22
C ALA A 8 6.82 15.70 16.96
N ILE A 9 7.45 14.96 16.05
CA ILE A 9 7.11 13.55 15.78
C ILE A 9 7.41 12.69 17.01
N ASN A 10 8.59 12.87 17.63
CA ASN A 10 8.95 12.12 18.83
C ASN A 10 8.03 12.44 20.01
N GLU A 11 7.68 13.72 20.21
CA GLU A 11 6.74 14.13 21.26
C GLU A 11 5.39 13.42 21.11
N ALA A 12 4.81 13.41 19.91
CA ALA A 12 3.57 12.69 19.64
C ALA A 12 3.69 11.18 19.92
N PHE A 13 4.81 10.56 19.51
CA PHE A 13 5.06 9.15 19.77
C PHE A 13 5.06 8.82 21.27
N GLN A 14 5.72 9.64 22.08
CA GLN A 14 5.77 9.46 23.54
C GLN A 14 4.39 9.65 24.16
N ILE A 15 3.65 10.70 23.77
CA ILE A 15 2.29 10.96 24.29
C ILE A 15 1.37 9.76 24.07
N TYR A 16 1.34 9.19 22.86
CA TYR A 16 0.49 8.02 22.58
C TYR A 16 0.96 6.77 23.33
N THR A 17 2.26 6.58 23.48
CA THR A 17 2.84 5.46 24.24
C THR A 17 2.49 5.55 25.72
N GLU A 18 2.61 6.74 26.32
CA GLU A 18 2.25 7.02 27.72
C GLU A 18 0.74 6.88 27.98
N ALA A 19 -0.10 7.13 26.97
CA ALA A 19 -1.53 6.86 27.00
C ALA A 19 -1.87 5.34 26.96
N GLY A 20 -0.86 4.48 26.86
CA GLY A 20 -1.02 3.02 26.82
C GLY A 20 -1.37 2.46 25.45
N LEU A 21 -1.24 3.26 24.38
CA LEU A 21 -1.48 2.79 23.02
C LEU A 21 -0.22 2.10 22.47
N ARG A 22 -0.43 1.01 21.71
CA ARG A 22 0.64 0.40 20.92
C ARG A 22 1.01 1.35 19.78
N THR A 23 2.06 2.13 20.00
CA THR A 23 2.49 3.20 19.08
C THR A 23 3.70 2.74 18.27
N GLU A 24 3.68 2.97 16.96
CA GLU A 24 4.81 2.66 16.06
C GLU A 24 4.95 3.74 14.98
N LEU A 25 6.16 3.85 14.40
CA LEU A 25 6.41 4.71 13.24
C LEU A 25 6.41 3.87 11.97
N LEU A 26 5.56 4.21 11.01
CA LEU A 26 5.44 3.52 9.70
C LEU A 26 6.53 3.96 8.71
N LEU A 27 7.79 3.93 9.16
CA LEU A 27 8.96 4.30 8.35
C LEU A 27 9.62 3.09 7.68
N GLY A 28 9.27 1.88 8.13
CA GLY A 28 9.78 0.62 7.60
C GLY A 28 8.90 0.06 6.49
N PHE A 29 9.38 -1.00 5.83
CA PHE A 29 8.55 -1.81 4.95
C PHE A 29 7.52 -2.57 5.80
N GLU A 30 6.23 -2.33 5.56
CA GLU A 30 5.09 -2.93 6.30
C GLU A 30 4.95 -4.45 6.06
N GLY A 31 5.78 -5.04 5.20
CA GLY A 31 5.64 -6.42 4.76
C GLY A 31 4.48 -6.57 3.78
N VAL A 32 3.94 -7.79 3.70
CA VAL A 32 2.72 -8.09 2.92
C VAL A 32 1.42 -7.81 3.70
N ASN A 33 1.53 -7.08 4.82
CA ASN A 33 0.41 -6.76 5.70
C ASN A 33 -0.21 -5.42 5.34
N THR A 34 -0.66 -5.29 4.10
CA THR A 34 -1.54 -4.19 3.70
C THR A 34 -2.94 -4.44 4.25
N GLY A 35 -3.59 -3.37 4.74
CA GLY A 35 -5.01 -3.41 5.08
C GLY A 35 -5.83 -3.79 3.85
N PHE A 36 -6.89 -4.57 4.06
CA PHE A 36 -7.80 -5.01 3.00
C PHE A 36 -9.24 -4.83 3.48
N THR A 37 -10.11 -4.50 2.54
CA THR A 37 -11.54 -4.25 2.77
C THR A 37 -12.41 -5.43 2.32
N GLY A 38 -11.82 -6.42 1.62
CA GLY A 38 -12.54 -7.50 0.97
C GLY A 38 -12.95 -7.17 -0.47
N ASN A 39 -12.59 -5.97 -0.96
CA ASN A 39 -12.76 -5.59 -2.36
C ASN A 39 -11.40 -5.34 -3.00
N ALA A 40 -10.84 -6.38 -3.61
CA ALA A 40 -9.51 -6.33 -4.22
C ALA A 40 -9.34 -5.23 -5.27
N ILE A 41 -10.37 -4.87 -6.03
CA ILE A 41 -10.26 -3.81 -7.03
C ILE A 41 -10.00 -2.47 -6.35
N ASP A 42 -10.81 -2.13 -5.35
CA ASP A 42 -10.70 -0.88 -4.62
C ASP A 42 -9.39 -0.85 -3.83
N ASP A 43 -9.03 -1.95 -3.17
CA ASP A 43 -7.81 -2.05 -2.38
C ASP A 43 -6.57 -1.88 -3.27
N ILE A 44 -6.49 -2.59 -4.40
CA ILE A 44 -5.36 -2.47 -5.33
C ILE A 44 -5.26 -1.05 -5.88
N VAL A 45 -6.36 -0.45 -6.33
CA VAL A 45 -6.34 0.89 -6.94
C VAL A 45 -6.00 1.96 -5.91
N ASN A 46 -6.59 1.91 -4.72
CA ASN A 46 -6.35 2.89 -3.66
C ASN A 46 -4.92 2.80 -3.14
N ILE A 47 -4.41 1.60 -2.88
CA ILE A 47 -3.01 1.42 -2.47
C ILE A 47 -2.07 1.89 -3.59
N CYS A 48 -2.30 1.48 -4.84
CA CYS A 48 -1.50 1.89 -6.00
C CYS A 48 -1.45 3.41 -6.22
N THR A 49 -2.45 4.15 -5.73
CA THR A 49 -2.54 5.62 -5.86
C THR A 49 -1.46 6.33 -5.05
N VAL A 50 -1.02 5.73 -3.95
CA VAL A 50 -0.03 6.31 -3.03
C VAL A 50 1.27 5.50 -2.95
N HIS A 51 1.22 4.19 -3.22
CA HIS A 51 2.34 3.27 -3.05
C HIS A 51 2.46 2.26 -4.21
N PRO A 52 3.68 1.98 -4.71
CA PRO A 52 3.93 0.79 -5.52
C PRO A 52 3.72 -0.50 -4.72
N ILE A 53 2.92 -1.42 -5.25
CA ILE A 53 2.68 -2.74 -4.64
C ILE A 53 3.69 -3.73 -5.24
N ARG A 54 4.51 -4.38 -4.42
CA ARG A 54 5.41 -5.44 -4.89
C ARG A 54 4.64 -6.71 -5.23
N GLU A 55 5.14 -7.52 -6.16
CA GLU A 55 4.53 -8.78 -6.60
C GLU A 55 4.08 -9.71 -5.45
N ASP A 56 4.92 -9.91 -4.45
CA ASP A 56 4.61 -10.75 -3.28
C ASP A 56 3.44 -10.18 -2.44
N THR A 57 3.39 -8.86 -2.30
CA THR A 57 2.35 -8.12 -1.59
C THR A 57 1.04 -8.15 -2.35
N MET A 58 1.10 -8.05 -3.69
CA MET A 58 -0.06 -8.17 -4.57
C MET A 58 -0.69 -9.57 -4.45
N ALA A 59 0.13 -10.62 -4.50
CA ALA A 59 -0.35 -11.99 -4.37
C ALA A 59 -1.03 -12.24 -3.01
N GLU A 60 -0.46 -11.71 -1.94
CA GLU A 60 -1.05 -11.83 -0.60
C GLU A 60 -2.33 -11.00 -0.44
N LEU A 61 -2.40 -9.82 -1.02
CA LEU A 61 -3.60 -8.97 -1.03
C LEU A 61 -4.77 -9.70 -1.72
N LEU A 62 -4.55 -10.19 -2.95
CA LEU A 62 -5.55 -10.99 -3.68
C LEU A 62 -6.01 -12.21 -2.88
N ARG A 63 -5.09 -12.89 -2.18
CA ARG A 63 -5.41 -14.03 -1.33
C ARG A 63 -6.29 -13.64 -0.13
N LYS A 64 -5.97 -12.52 0.53
CA LYS A 64 -6.73 -11.99 1.68
C LYS A 64 -8.14 -11.53 1.27
N ASP A 65 -8.27 -10.94 0.10
CA ASP A 65 -9.55 -10.51 -0.48
C ASP A 65 -10.37 -11.66 -1.08
N HIS A 66 -9.84 -12.90 -1.10
CA HIS A 66 -10.45 -14.02 -1.80
C HIS A 66 -10.74 -13.72 -3.29
N ALA A 67 -9.89 -12.91 -3.91
CA ALA A 67 -10.09 -12.44 -5.26
C ALA A 67 -9.64 -13.48 -6.28
N ASP A 68 -10.39 -13.55 -7.38
CA ASP A 68 -9.99 -14.33 -8.55
C ASP A 68 -8.74 -13.69 -9.18
N PRO A 69 -7.70 -14.48 -9.58
CA PRO A 69 -6.53 -13.98 -10.31
C PRO A 69 -6.87 -13.09 -11.51
N ILE A 70 -8.00 -13.32 -12.17
CA ILE A 70 -8.50 -12.50 -13.30
C ILE A 70 -8.63 -11.01 -12.90
N THR A 71 -8.85 -10.71 -11.62
CA THR A 71 -8.95 -9.33 -11.11
C THR A 71 -7.71 -8.51 -11.45
N LEU A 72 -6.51 -9.07 -11.26
CA LEU A 72 -5.26 -8.40 -11.55
C LEU A 72 -5.09 -8.15 -13.06
N ASP A 73 -5.43 -9.16 -13.87
CA ASP A 73 -5.36 -9.08 -15.33
C ASP A 73 -6.31 -8.00 -15.87
N LEU A 74 -7.53 -7.91 -15.33
CA LEU A 74 -8.51 -6.87 -15.68
C LEU A 74 -7.96 -5.46 -15.39
N LEU A 75 -7.30 -5.27 -14.25
CA LEU A 75 -6.72 -3.98 -13.88
C LEU A 75 -5.54 -3.58 -14.78
N LEU A 76 -4.71 -4.54 -15.18
CA LEU A 76 -3.60 -4.34 -16.12
C LEU A 76 -4.10 -4.06 -17.53
N HIS A 77 -5.05 -4.86 -18.03
CA HIS A 77 -5.63 -4.72 -19.37
C HIS A 77 -6.44 -3.43 -19.50
N GLY A 78 -7.23 -3.11 -18.47
CA GLY A 78 -7.96 -1.85 -18.34
C GLY A 78 -7.06 -0.64 -18.11
N LYS A 79 -5.73 -0.85 -18.00
CA LYS A 79 -4.73 0.21 -17.79
C LYS A 79 -4.98 1.04 -16.52
N TYR A 80 -5.70 0.51 -15.54
CA TYR A 80 -5.89 1.15 -14.23
C TYR A 80 -4.60 1.15 -13.41
N ILE A 81 -3.81 0.08 -13.58
CA ILE A 81 -2.46 -0.05 -13.03
C ILE A 81 -1.52 -0.48 -14.14
N LYS A 82 -0.22 -0.40 -13.88
CA LYS A 82 0.80 -0.97 -14.76
C LYS A 82 1.89 -1.64 -13.95
N ARG A 83 2.48 -2.69 -14.53
CA ARG A 83 3.65 -3.37 -13.97
C ARG A 83 4.93 -2.64 -14.36
N VAL A 84 5.80 -2.42 -13.40
CA VAL A 84 7.13 -1.83 -13.55
C VAL A 84 8.16 -2.68 -12.81
N ARG A 85 9.39 -2.71 -13.32
CA ARG A 85 10.47 -3.50 -12.71
C ARG A 85 11.50 -2.58 -12.07
N TYR A 86 11.89 -2.89 -10.84
CA TYR A 86 12.96 -2.21 -10.13
C TYR A 86 13.74 -3.20 -9.26
N ASN A 87 15.08 -3.19 -9.37
CA ASN A 87 15.98 -4.04 -8.59
C ASN A 87 15.53 -5.53 -8.54
N ASN A 88 15.35 -6.14 -9.73
CA ASN A 88 14.89 -7.53 -9.91
C ASN A 88 13.53 -7.88 -9.29
N ASN A 89 12.75 -6.90 -8.88
CA ASN A 89 11.40 -7.08 -8.35
C ASN A 89 10.39 -6.39 -9.26
N ASP A 90 9.24 -7.03 -9.42
CA ASP A 90 8.08 -6.45 -10.10
C ASP A 90 7.20 -5.69 -9.10
N PHE A 91 6.72 -4.54 -9.55
CA PHE A 91 5.84 -3.66 -8.80
C PHE A 91 4.66 -3.24 -9.68
N TYR A 92 3.52 -3.01 -9.04
CA TYR A 92 2.31 -2.50 -9.62
C TYR A 92 2.09 -1.07 -9.14
N ILE A 93 1.89 -0.14 -10.08
CA ILE A 93 1.67 1.28 -9.77
C ILE A 93 0.42 1.79 -10.47
N ARG A 94 -0.21 2.82 -9.91
CA ARG A 94 -1.34 3.50 -10.55
C ARG A 94 -0.90 4.06 -11.90
N ASN A 95 -1.73 3.83 -12.91
CA ASN A 95 -1.51 4.41 -14.23
C ASN A 95 -2.44 5.60 -14.43
N PHE A 96 -1.87 6.81 -14.38
CA PHE A 96 -2.60 8.07 -14.56
C PHE A 96 -2.76 8.49 -16.02
N ALA A 97 -2.24 7.71 -16.97
CA ALA A 97 -2.36 8.02 -18.40
C ALA A 97 -3.75 7.71 -18.97
N VAL A 98 -4.63 7.08 -18.19
CA VAL A 98 -6.02 6.79 -18.55
C VAL A 98 -6.91 7.47 -17.51
N GLN A 99 -7.67 8.47 -17.96
CA GLN A 99 -8.74 9.11 -17.21
C GLN A 99 -10.08 8.62 -17.74
#